data_AF-A0A6C0CM20-F1
#
_entry.id   AF-A0A6C0CM20-F1
#
_cell.length_a   1.000
_cell.length_b   1.000
_cell.length_c   1.000
_cell.angle_alpha   90.00
_cell.angle_beta   90.00
_cell.angle_gamma   90.00
#
_symmetry.space_group_name_H-M   'P 1'
#
loop_
_entity.id
_entity.type
_entity.pdbx_description
1 polymer ?
#
loop_
_entity_poly.entity_id
_entity_poly.type
_entity_poly.pdbx_seq_one_letter_code
_entity_poly.pdbx_strand_id
1 'polypeptide(L)'
;MKHSTIRVTVDDIDYDQICQYYNTEKEPRRNPIQKLHSLEGGFYIDRTDQEIEAHNRFIQNSNIHGRIKQLRWNKKRLVTPISFYGFSIDEKILLYNALSEIHGSENVFLENVW
;
A
#
# COMPACT_ATOMS: atom_id res chain seq x y z
N MET A 1 5.91 -16.82 4.39
CA MET A 1 4.53 -16.46 4.00
C MET A 1 4.58 -15.95 2.58
N LYS A 2 3.76 -16.49 1.67
CA LYS A 2 3.75 -16.10 0.26
C LYS A 2 3.49 -14.59 0.13
N HIS A 3 4.31 -13.87 -0.60
CA HIS A 3 4.07 -12.45 -0.85
C HIS A 3 2.92 -12.33 -1.85
N SER A 4 1.72 -12.04 -1.36
CA SER A 4 0.59 -11.71 -2.23
C SER A 4 0.74 -10.29 -2.77
N THR A 5 0.57 -10.11 -4.07
CA THR A 5 0.44 -8.82 -4.76
C THR A 5 -0.99 -8.61 -5.20
N ILE A 6 -1.42 -7.35 -5.27
CA ILE A 6 -2.73 -6.98 -5.81
C ILE A 6 -2.55 -6.63 -7.28
N ARG A 7 -3.20 -7.35 -8.19
CA ARG A 7 -3.26 -7.01 -9.62
C ARG A 7 -4.57 -6.30 -9.90
N VAL A 8 -4.52 -5.24 -10.71
CA VAL A 8 -5.69 -4.44 -11.09
C VAL A 8 -5.72 -4.28 -12.61
N THR A 9 -6.82 -4.63 -13.27
CA THR A 9 -6.91 -4.65 -14.74
C THR A 9 -7.36 -3.34 -15.36
N VAL A 10 -8.04 -2.48 -14.61
CA VAL A 10 -8.46 -1.16 -15.09
C VAL A 10 -7.26 -0.27 -15.43
N ASP A 11 -7.46 0.65 -16.37
CA ASP A 11 -6.40 1.57 -16.82
C ASP A 11 -6.39 2.88 -16.01
N ASP A 12 -7.53 3.30 -15.47
CA ASP A 12 -7.67 4.47 -14.62
C ASP A 12 -7.96 4.09 -13.17
N ILE A 13 -7.25 4.71 -12.23
CA ILE A 13 -7.29 4.40 -10.81
C ILE A 13 -7.88 5.59 -10.06
N ASP A 14 -9.02 5.39 -9.41
CA ASP A 14 -9.68 6.41 -8.60
C ASP A 14 -9.09 6.42 -7.18
N TYR A 15 -7.91 7.04 -7.07
CA TYR A 15 -7.17 7.11 -5.81
C TYR A 15 -7.97 7.72 -4.67
N ASP A 16 -8.82 8.71 -4.97
CA ASP A 16 -9.54 9.46 -3.95
C ASP A 16 -10.62 8.57 -3.31
N GLN A 17 -11.43 7.89 -4.12
CA GLN A 17 -12.43 6.95 -3.61
C GLN A 17 -11.81 5.73 -2.92
N ILE A 18 -10.71 5.19 -3.46
CA ILE A 18 -9.99 4.08 -2.82
C ILE A 18 -9.46 4.49 -1.45
N CYS A 19 -8.81 5.66 -1.37
CA CYS A 19 -8.28 6.15 -0.09
C CYS A 19 -9.41 6.45 0.90
N GLN A 20 -10.53 7.02 0.44
CA GLN A 20 -11.69 7.29 1.27
C GLN A 20 -12.29 6.01 1.86
N TYR A 21 -12.53 4.99 1.03
CA TYR A 21 -13.06 3.70 1.49
C TYR A 21 -12.12 3.08 2.50
N TYR A 22 -10.83 2.93 2.15
CA TYR A 22 -9.84 2.35 3.05
C TYR A 22 -9.78 3.08 4.40
N ASN A 23 -9.77 4.42 4.37
CA ASN A 23 -9.61 5.22 5.59
C ASN A 23 -10.86 5.25 6.47
N THR A 24 -12.03 4.93 5.91
CA THR A 24 -13.29 4.76 6.65
C THR A 24 -13.34 3.40 7.34
N GLU A 25 -12.87 2.36 6.67
CA GLU A 25 -12.94 0.97 7.15
C GLU A 25 -11.77 0.56 8.06
N LYS A 26 -10.63 1.25 7.98
CA LYS A 26 -9.48 0.95 8.86
C LYS A 26 -9.83 1.21 10.33
N GLU A 27 -9.12 0.52 11.22
CA GLU A 27 -9.15 0.85 12.65
C GLU A 27 -8.81 2.34 12.87
N PRO A 28 -9.54 3.05 13.75
CA PRO A 28 -9.35 4.49 13.96
C PRO A 28 -7.92 4.90 14.33
N ARG A 29 -7.18 4.01 15.01
CA ARG A 29 -5.81 4.26 15.46
C ARG A 29 -4.74 4.06 14.38
N ARG A 30 -5.06 3.42 13.26
CA ARG A 30 -4.10 3.20 12.17
C ARG A 30 -3.92 4.47 11.34
N ASN A 31 -2.72 4.71 10.86
CA ASN A 31 -2.43 5.83 9.96
C ASN A 31 -3.21 5.67 8.63
N PRO A 32 -3.61 6.78 8.00
CA PRO A 32 -4.34 6.73 6.74
C PRO A 32 -3.48 6.24 5.58
N ILE A 33 -4.13 5.63 4.59
CA ILE A 33 -3.55 5.42 3.28
C ILE A 33 -3.67 6.70 2.45
N GLN A 34 -2.66 6.97 1.64
CA GLN A 34 -2.61 8.12 0.75
C GLN A 34 -2.03 7.72 -0.61
N LYS A 35 -2.35 8.51 -1.63
CA LYS A 35 -1.75 8.38 -2.97
C LYS A 35 -0.25 8.69 -2.93
N LEU A 36 0.57 7.79 -3.46
CA LEU A 36 2.00 8.02 -3.59
C LEU A 36 2.30 8.84 -4.85
N HIS A 37 2.77 10.08 -4.67
CA HIS A 37 3.17 10.99 -5.76
C HIS A 37 4.56 10.66 -6.36
N SER A 38 4.78 9.39 -6.71
CA SER A 38 5.98 8.96 -7.45
C SER A 38 5.67 8.77 -8.95
N LEU A 39 6.70 8.68 -9.80
CA LEU A 39 6.51 8.41 -11.25
C LEU A 39 5.71 7.13 -11.51
N GLU A 40 5.87 6.12 -10.64
CA GLU A 40 5.19 4.84 -10.72
C GLU A 40 3.77 4.91 -10.11
N GLY A 41 3.46 5.94 -9.32
CA GLY A 41 2.22 6.02 -8.54
C GLY A 41 2.13 4.95 -7.44
N GLY A 42 0.91 4.70 -6.97
CA GLY A 42 0.60 3.71 -5.94
C GLY A 42 0.13 4.34 -4.63
N PHE A 43 0.41 3.68 -3.51
CA PHE A 43 -0.11 4.02 -2.20
C PHE A 43 0.97 4.00 -1.13
N TYR A 44 0.82 4.86 -0.12
CA TYR A 44 1.66 4.83 1.06
C TYR A 44 0.88 5.03 2.36
N ILE A 45 1.47 4.59 3.46
CA ILE A 45 1.01 4.80 4.84
C ILE A 45 2.23 5.23 5.65
N ASP A 46 2.12 6.31 6.41
CA ASP A 46 3.19 6.72 7.32
C ASP A 46 3.41 5.65 8.40
N ARG A 47 4.67 5.34 8.69
CA ARG A 47 5.03 4.46 9.81
C ARG A 47 4.87 5.22 11.12
N THR A 48 4.43 4.51 12.14
CA THR A 48 4.39 5.01 13.52
C THR A 48 5.80 5.17 14.06
N ASP A 49 5.97 6.04 15.06
CA ASP A 49 7.26 6.20 15.75
C ASP A 49 7.75 4.87 16.33
N GLN A 50 6.84 4.04 16.85
CA GLN A 50 7.16 2.70 17.33
C GLN A 50 7.71 1.79 16.22
N GLU A 51 7.11 1.81 15.02
CA GLU A 51 7.62 1.05 13.88
C GLU A 51 9.02 1.52 13.47
N ILE A 52 9.27 2.83 13.49
CA ILE A 52 10.56 3.46 13.12
C ILE A 52 11.64 3.12 14.16
N GLU A 53 11.34 3.27 15.46
CA GLU A 53 12.27 3.02 16.56
C GLU A 53 12.73 1.56 16.62
N ALA A 54 11.85 0.61 16.32
CA ALA A 54 12.15 -0.81 16.28
C ALA A 54 13.21 -1.19 15.20
N HIS A 55 13.51 -0.31 14.23
CA HIS A 55 14.25 -0.65 13.02
C HIS A 55 15.64 0.02 12.85
N ASN A 56 16.36 0.34 13.94
CA ASN A 56 17.68 0.98 13.94
C ASN A 56 17.68 2.42 13.34
N ARG A 57 17.80 3.41 14.24
CA ARG A 57 17.71 4.87 13.99
C ARG A 57 18.67 5.45 12.93
N PHE A 58 19.77 4.77 12.57
CA PHE A 58 20.90 5.42 11.91
C PHE A 58 20.76 5.62 10.39
N ILE A 59 19.94 4.81 9.71
CA ILE A 59 19.78 4.86 8.24
C ILE A 59 18.44 5.50 7.81
N GLN A 60 17.44 5.55 8.70
CA GLN A 60 16.04 5.80 8.33
C GLN A 60 15.57 7.24 8.45
N ASN A 61 16.28 8.08 9.22
CA ASN A 61 15.89 9.48 9.41
C ASN A 61 16.29 10.40 8.24
N SER A 62 17.10 9.90 7.31
CA SER A 62 17.67 10.73 6.23
C SER A 62 16.86 10.67 4.92
N ASN A 63 15.93 9.70 4.77
CA ASN A 63 15.11 9.58 3.57
C ASN A 63 13.62 9.35 3.87
N ILE A 64 12.75 9.94 3.05
CA ILE A 64 11.29 9.85 3.18
C ILE A 64 10.78 8.40 3.14
N HIS A 65 11.52 7.52 2.45
CA HIS A 65 11.17 6.13 2.23
C HIS A 65 11.33 5.24 3.47
N GLY A 66 12.21 5.59 4.40
CA GLY A 66 12.34 4.93 5.69
C GLY A 66 11.17 5.21 6.63
N ARG A 67 10.43 6.30 6.38
CA ARG A 67 9.31 6.75 7.22
C ARG A 67 7.94 6.29 6.74
N ILE A 68 7.85 5.63 5.58
CA ILE A 68 6.58 5.19 4.99
C ILE A 68 6.61 3.70 4.62
N LYS A 69 5.46 3.04 4.72
CA LYS A 69 5.14 1.80 4.01
C LYS A 69 4.61 2.17 2.63
N GLN A 70 4.97 1.41 1.60
CA GLN A 70 4.60 1.74 0.23
C GLN A 70 4.33 0.51 -0.65
N LEU A 71 3.36 0.69 -1.55
CA LEU A 71 3.08 -0.18 -2.68
C LEU A 71 3.09 0.67 -3.94
N ARG A 72 3.84 0.26 -4.96
CA ARG A 72 3.98 0.98 -6.23
C ARG A 72 3.43 0.15 -7.37
N TRP A 73 2.95 0.81 -8.42
CA TRP A 73 2.53 0.11 -9.62
C TRP A 73 3.73 -0.44 -10.39
N ASN A 74 3.63 -1.71 -10.75
CA ASN A 74 4.55 -2.38 -11.67
C ASN A 74 3.75 -3.40 -12.49
N LYS A 75 3.66 -3.20 -13.81
CA LYS A 75 2.94 -4.10 -14.72
C LYS A 75 1.53 -4.46 -14.20
N LYS A 76 0.73 -3.44 -13.88
CA LYS A 76 -0.64 -3.57 -13.33
C LYS A 76 -0.74 -4.24 -11.95
N ARG A 77 0.38 -4.33 -11.21
CA ARG A 77 0.43 -4.90 -9.86
C ARG A 77 0.93 -3.89 -8.85
N LEU A 78 0.38 -3.93 -7.64
CA LEU A 78 0.92 -3.25 -6.48
C LEU A 78 2.00 -4.11 -5.83
N VAL A 79 3.24 -3.63 -5.87
CA VAL A 79 4.42 -4.32 -5.34
C VAL A 79 5.15 -3.43 -4.35
N THR A 80 5.82 -4.06 -3.38
CA THR A 80 6.78 -3.36 -2.53
C THR A 80 8.15 -3.43 -3.21
N PRO A 81 8.78 -2.29 -3.57
CA PRO A 81 10.11 -2.33 -4.17
C PRO A 81 11.15 -2.86 -3.17
N ILE A 82 12.27 -3.36 -3.69
CA ILE A 82 13.35 -3.93 -2.86
C ILE A 82 13.91 -2.86 -1.92
N SER A 83 14.16 -3.23 -0.66
CA SER A 83 14.67 -2.35 0.41
C SER A 83 13.70 -1.28 0.91
N PHE A 84 12.42 -1.36 0.55
CA PHE A 84 11.36 -0.52 1.09
C PHE A 84 10.44 -1.31 2.03
N TYR A 85 9.73 -0.57 2.89
CA TYR A 85 8.73 -1.14 3.78
C TYR A 85 7.42 -1.35 3.02
N GLY A 86 6.89 -2.57 3.07
CA GLY A 86 5.62 -2.94 2.47
C GLY A 86 4.47 -2.84 3.46
N PHE A 87 3.25 -2.95 2.93
CA PHE A 87 2.04 -3.04 3.72
C PHE A 87 1.98 -4.39 4.45
N SER A 88 1.42 -4.40 5.65
CA SER A 88 1.08 -5.63 6.38
C SER A 88 0.03 -6.44 5.62
N ILE A 89 -0.22 -7.69 6.05
CA ILE A 89 -1.25 -8.54 5.43
C ILE A 89 -2.63 -7.88 5.53
N ASP A 90 -3.00 -7.39 6.72
CA ASP A 90 -4.28 -6.71 6.94
C ASP A 90 -4.42 -5.45 6.08
N GLU A 91 -3.36 -4.64 5.99
CA GLU A 91 -3.35 -3.43 5.16
C GLU A 91 -3.51 -3.78 3.68
N LYS A 92 -2.91 -4.87 3.21
CA LYS A 92 -3.11 -5.35 1.83
C LYS A 92 -4.53 -5.88 1.60
N ILE A 93 -5.11 -6.60 2.55
CA ILE A 93 -6.49 -7.09 2.45
C ILE A 93 -7.45 -5.91 2.39
N LEU A 94 -7.26 -4.91 3.24
CA LEU A 94 -8.10 -3.72 3.25
C LEU A 94 -7.97 -2.92 1.96
N LEU A 95 -6.77 -2.78 1.41
CA LEU A 95 -6.56 -2.15 0.11
C LEU A 95 -7.17 -2.96 -1.05
N TYR A 96 -7.09 -4.29 -0.99
CA TYR A 96 -7.75 -5.16 -1.97
C TYR A 96 -9.28 -4.98 -1.94
N ASN A 97 -9.87 -4.90 -0.75
CA ASN A 97 -11.31 -4.67 -0.60
C ASN A 97 -11.69 -3.29 -1.17
N ALA A 98 -10.94 -2.24 -0.83
CA ALA A 98 -11.17 -0.89 -1.36
C ALA A 98 -11.08 -0.85 -2.89
N LEU A 99 -10.06 -1.47 -3.47
CA LEU A 99 -9.91 -1.57 -4.93
C LEU A 99 -11.08 -2.33 -5.57
N SER A 100 -11.49 -3.44 -4.96
CA SER A 100 -12.58 -4.28 -5.48
C SER A 100 -13.93 -3.59 -5.43
N GLU A 101 -14.20 -2.82 -4.36
CA GLU A 101 -15.42 -2.02 -4.23
C GLU A 101 -15.50 -0.95 -5.31
N ILE A 102 -14.42 -0.19 -5.52
CA ILE A 102 -14.42 0.97 -6.41
C ILE A 102 -14.29 0.59 -7.89
N HIS A 103 -13.54 -0.47 -8.21
CA HIS A 103 -13.26 -0.86 -9.60
C HIS A 103 -13.92 -2.17 -10.04
N GLY A 104 -14.74 -2.78 -9.19
CA GLY A 104 -15.36 -4.08 -9.45
C GLY A 104 -14.43 -5.25 -9.12
N SER A 105 -14.94 -6.21 -8.36
CA SER A 105 -14.19 -7.40 -7.92
C SER A 105 -13.66 -8.26 -9.09
N GLU A 106 -14.28 -8.18 -10.26
CA GLU A 106 -13.83 -8.84 -11.49
C GLU A 106 -12.54 -8.25 -12.06
N ASN A 107 -12.13 -7.06 -11.60
CA ASN A 107 -10.94 -6.35 -12.08
C ASN A 107 -9.76 -6.40 -11.10
N VAL A 108 -9.94 -6.98 -9.91
CA VAL A 108 -8.96 -6.93 -8.82
C VAL A 108 -8.65 -8.35 -8.33
N PHE A 109 -7.36 -8.70 -8.28
CA PHE A 109 -6.93 -10.07 -8.00
C PHE A 109 -5.82 -10.11 -6.96
N LEU A 110 -5.94 -11.04 -6.00
CA LEU A 110 -4.83 -11.42 -5.13
C LEU A 110 -4.00 -12.51 -5.81
N GLU A 111 -2.78 -12.18 -6.19
CA GLU A 111 -1.85 -13.11 -6.84
C GLU A 111 -0.71 -13.48 -5.89
N ASN A 112 -0.37 -14.76 -5.81
CA ASN A 112 0.87 -15.19 -5.16
C ASN A 112 2.04 -14.91 -6.11
N VAL A 113 3.08 -14.26 -5.60
CA VAL A 113 4.36 -14.16 -6.32
C VAL A 113 5.19 -15.40 -5.98
N TRP A 114 5.59 -16.14 -7.03
CA TRP A 114 6.43 -17.35 -6.94
C TRP A 114 7.91 -17.00 -7.02
#